data_AF-A0A956M0F0-F1
#
_entry.id   AF-A0A956M0F0-F1
#
_cell.length_a   1.000
_cell.length_b   1.000
_cell.length_c   1.000
_cell.angle_alpha   90.00
_cell.angle_beta   90.00
_cell.angle_gamma   90.00
#
_symmetry.space_group_name_H-M   'P 1'
#
loop_
_entity.id
_entity.type
_entity.pdbx_description
1 polymer ?
#
loop_
_entity_poly.entity_id
_entity_poly.type
_entity_poly.pdbx_seq_one_letter_code
_entity_poly.pdbx_strand_id
1 'polypeptide(L)'
;AHTSSNAHNIWWVVGGWQNSEVPMLGPLTATQISMVLFAVFYLALLGKIFLLWRGDRPGNATALSQVPGSVGSGGLREPQALAMVLLVAMTFFMVATHMHENHMFAALPLALPLVLVRGPLGRRGIVIYAAVSLAVLFNIVSHDPRLTLHAPFTWGGETGTDNLHLHRPMLVGERWAIRFSTVWNLAVLGGLLIWSFLPNGLLDRLGQVEDRPAAAQ
;
A
#
# COMPACT_ATOMS: atom_id res chain seq x y z
N ALA A 1 4.85 23.88 -3.24
CA ALA A 1 4.02 22.73 -2.78
C ALA A 1 4.73 22.04 -1.61
N HIS A 2 4.07 21.22 -0.78
CA HIS A 2 4.71 20.59 0.39
C HIS A 2 5.24 19.18 0.08
N THR A 3 6.28 18.77 0.81
CA THR A 3 6.90 17.42 0.79
C THR A 3 5.91 16.32 1.17
N SER A 4 4.94 16.61 2.03
CA SER A 4 3.86 15.68 2.38
C SER A 4 2.53 16.42 2.41
N SER A 5 1.71 16.34 1.36
CA SER A 5 0.43 17.10 1.37
C SER A 5 -0.60 16.55 2.38
N ASN A 6 -0.44 15.30 2.84
CA ASN A 6 -1.34 14.63 3.77
C ASN A 6 -0.69 14.18 5.09
N ALA A 7 0.60 14.44 5.33
CA ALA A 7 1.30 14.00 6.54
C ALA A 7 1.25 12.48 6.85
N HIS A 8 0.82 11.61 5.93
CA HIS A 8 0.65 10.16 6.15
C HIS A 8 1.52 9.30 5.24
N ASN A 9 2.61 9.87 4.73
CA ASN A 9 3.55 9.23 3.83
C ASN A 9 4.98 9.31 4.36
N ILE A 10 5.95 8.73 3.65
CA ILE A 10 7.35 8.69 4.11
C ILE A 10 7.94 10.09 4.36
N TRP A 11 7.49 11.10 3.61
CA TRP A 11 8.01 12.47 3.71
C TRP A 11 7.65 13.14 5.02
N TRP A 12 6.53 12.77 5.64
CA TRP A 12 6.20 13.26 6.98
C TRP A 12 7.22 12.80 8.02
N VAL A 13 7.71 11.57 7.89
CA VAL A 13 8.72 10.99 8.79
C VAL A 13 10.08 11.66 8.57
N VAL A 14 10.43 11.95 7.32
CA VAL A 14 11.76 12.45 6.95
C VAL A 14 11.90 13.95 7.14
N GLY A 15 10.90 14.73 6.74
CA GLY A 15 11.01 16.20 6.66
C GLY A 15 9.76 16.99 7.06
N GLY A 16 8.65 16.33 7.40
CA GLY A 16 7.41 17.02 7.76
C GLY A 16 6.80 17.80 6.58
N TRP A 17 6.23 18.98 6.86
CA TRP A 17 5.67 19.91 5.86
C TRP A 17 6.70 20.95 5.40
N GLN A 18 7.75 20.50 4.70
CA GLN A 18 8.68 21.41 4.03
C GLN A 18 8.24 21.67 2.59
N ASN A 19 8.81 22.69 1.95
CA ASN A 19 8.58 22.90 0.51
C ASN A 19 9.26 21.75 -0.27
N SER A 20 8.51 21.07 -1.14
CA SER A 20 8.98 19.93 -1.92
C SER A 20 10.07 20.26 -2.93
N GLU A 21 10.20 21.53 -3.31
CA GLU A 21 11.19 22.04 -4.25
C GLU A 21 12.54 22.37 -3.60
N VAL A 22 12.60 22.37 -2.27
CA VAL A 22 13.85 22.62 -1.55
C VAL A 22 14.74 21.38 -1.68
N PRO A 23 16.02 21.54 -2.04
CA PRO A 23 16.95 20.42 -2.07
C PRO A 23 17.07 19.76 -0.70
N MET A 24 16.89 18.44 -0.67
CA MET A 24 16.90 17.64 0.56
C MET A 24 18.19 16.81 0.69
N LEU A 25 18.73 16.31 -0.44
CA LEU A 25 19.98 15.56 -0.48
C LEU A 25 20.85 16.06 -1.64
N GLY A 26 21.82 16.91 -1.32
CA GLY A 26 22.62 17.59 -2.34
C GLY A 26 21.72 18.43 -3.26
N PRO A 27 21.79 18.29 -4.59
CA PRO A 27 20.90 19.01 -5.52
C PRO A 27 19.51 18.36 -5.67
N LEU A 28 19.26 17.21 -5.04
CA LEU A 28 18.03 16.46 -5.22
C LEU A 28 16.92 16.96 -4.31
N THR A 29 15.78 17.28 -4.91
CA THR A 29 14.52 17.63 -4.24
C THR A 29 13.78 16.38 -3.76
N ALA A 30 12.87 16.55 -2.79
CA ALA A 30 12.03 15.44 -2.32
C ALA A 30 11.24 14.79 -3.47
N THR A 31 10.71 15.58 -4.39
CA THR A 31 9.98 15.09 -5.57
C THR A 31 10.85 14.23 -6.49
N GLN A 32 12.11 14.60 -6.72
CA GLN A 32 13.04 13.77 -7.49
C GLN A 32 13.35 12.45 -6.78
N ILE A 33 13.57 12.50 -5.46
CA ILE A 33 13.80 11.29 -4.66
C ILE A 33 12.55 10.40 -4.68
N SER A 34 11.33 10.95 -4.58
CA SER A 34 10.07 10.23 -4.75
C SER A 34 10.00 9.48 -6.07
N MET A 35 10.35 10.15 -7.18
CA MET A 35 10.31 9.53 -8.51
C MET A 35 11.26 8.34 -8.60
N VAL A 36 12.49 8.48 -8.07
CA VAL A 36 13.47 7.40 -8.04
C VAL A 36 12.98 6.24 -7.16
N LEU A 37 12.50 6.53 -5.95
CA LEU A 37 11.97 5.50 -5.05
C LEU A 37 10.79 4.76 -5.69
N PHE A 38 9.83 5.49 -6.25
CA PHE A 38 8.69 4.90 -6.94
C PHE A 38 9.14 4.03 -8.11
N ALA A 39 10.06 4.51 -8.95
CA ALA A 39 10.59 3.75 -10.08
C ALA A 39 11.23 2.43 -9.62
N VAL A 40 12.00 2.45 -8.54
CA VAL A 40 12.62 1.23 -7.98
C VAL A 40 11.56 0.22 -7.53
N PHE A 41 10.58 0.63 -6.75
CA PHE A 41 9.50 -0.27 -6.30
C PHE A 41 8.65 -0.77 -7.48
N TYR A 42 8.32 0.11 -8.42
CA TYR A 42 7.53 -0.22 -9.60
C TYR A 42 8.24 -1.25 -10.49
N LEU A 43 9.54 -1.03 -10.77
CA LEU A 43 10.36 -1.98 -11.53
C LEU A 43 10.52 -3.32 -10.81
N ALA A 44 10.66 -3.32 -9.48
CA ALA A 44 10.71 -4.55 -8.69
C ALA A 44 9.40 -5.36 -8.80
N LEU A 45 8.24 -4.68 -8.71
CA LEU A 45 6.93 -5.30 -8.88
C LEU A 45 6.76 -5.86 -10.30
N LEU A 46 7.14 -5.09 -11.33
CA LEU A 46 7.15 -5.57 -12.71
C LEU A 46 8.07 -6.79 -12.91
N GLY A 47 9.25 -6.78 -12.30
CA GLY A 47 10.18 -7.91 -12.31
C GLY A 47 9.57 -9.16 -11.67
N LYS A 48 8.90 -9.03 -10.52
CA LYS A 48 8.20 -10.15 -9.86
C LYS A 48 7.07 -10.70 -10.74
N ILE A 49 6.28 -9.85 -11.39
CA ILE A 49 5.26 -10.27 -12.38
C ILE A 49 5.90 -11.06 -13.50
N PHE A 50 6.98 -10.53 -14.08
CA PHE A 50 7.66 -11.16 -15.19
C PHE A 50 8.19 -12.56 -14.81
N LEU A 51 8.72 -12.71 -13.59
CA LEU A 51 9.16 -14.01 -13.07
C LEU A 51 8.00 -14.99 -12.89
N LEU A 52 6.87 -14.54 -12.34
CA LEU A 52 5.66 -15.37 -12.19
C LEU A 52 5.13 -15.83 -13.56
N TRP A 53 5.02 -14.89 -14.49
CA TRP A 53 4.58 -15.17 -15.86
C TRP A 53 5.51 -16.15 -16.60
N ARG A 54 6.83 -16.06 -16.39
CA ARG A 54 7.79 -16.99 -16.99
C ARG A 54 7.73 -18.38 -16.34
N GLY A 55 7.42 -18.45 -15.04
CA GLY A 55 7.27 -19.69 -14.29
C GLY A 55 6.09 -20.54 -14.76
N ASP A 56 4.98 -19.89 -15.11
CA ASP A 56 3.74 -20.55 -15.59
C ASP A 56 3.78 -20.97 -17.08
N ARG A 57 4.94 -20.91 -17.75
CA ARG A 57 5.03 -21.36 -19.14
C ARG A 57 4.91 -22.90 -19.23
N PRO A 58 4.04 -23.42 -20.11
CA PRO A 58 3.79 -24.87 -20.24
C PRO A 58 5.00 -25.73 -20.65
N GLY A 59 6.17 -25.14 -20.94
CA GLY A 59 7.42 -25.86 -21.22
C GLY A 59 8.35 -26.07 -20.01
N ASN A 60 8.08 -25.45 -18.85
CA ASN A 60 8.88 -25.62 -17.63
C ASN A 60 8.27 -26.61 -16.62
N ALA A 61 7.04 -27.07 -16.89
CA ALA A 61 6.46 -28.19 -16.15
C ALA A 61 7.20 -29.46 -16.59
N THR A 62 8.03 -30.00 -15.70
CA THR A 62 8.46 -31.40 -15.77
C THR A 62 7.26 -32.28 -16.15
N ALA A 63 7.45 -33.17 -17.13
CA ALA A 63 6.44 -33.93 -17.87
C ALA A 63 5.50 -34.87 -17.05
N LEU A 64 5.37 -34.67 -15.74
CA LEU A 64 4.61 -35.51 -14.80
C LEU A 64 3.31 -34.88 -14.29
N SER A 65 2.95 -33.64 -14.68
CA SER A 65 1.72 -32.96 -14.21
C SER A 65 0.79 -32.49 -15.34
N GLN A 66 0.73 -33.21 -16.46
CA GLN A 66 -0.31 -32.95 -17.46
C GLN A 66 -1.63 -33.59 -17.01
N VAL A 67 -2.43 -32.82 -16.27
CA VAL A 67 -3.87 -33.09 -16.17
C VAL A 67 -4.50 -32.71 -17.52
N PRO A 68 -5.10 -33.64 -18.28
CA PRO A 68 -5.75 -33.31 -19.53
C PRO A 68 -6.93 -32.37 -19.29
N GLY A 69 -6.91 -31.19 -19.93
CA GLY A 69 -8.02 -30.23 -19.91
C GLY A 69 -7.74 -28.88 -19.26
N SER A 70 -6.58 -28.66 -18.63
CA SER A 70 -6.21 -27.29 -18.22
C SER A 70 -5.70 -26.52 -19.44
N VAL A 71 -6.55 -25.65 -19.97
CA VAL A 71 -6.12 -24.61 -20.90
C VAL A 71 -5.20 -23.70 -20.09
N GLY A 72 -3.90 -23.90 -20.20
CA GLY A 72 -2.89 -23.10 -19.52
C GLY A 72 -2.99 -21.66 -20.04
N SER A 73 -3.79 -20.84 -19.37
CA SER A 73 -3.78 -19.39 -19.54
C SER A 73 -2.45 -18.87 -19.00
N GLY A 74 -1.42 -18.91 -19.83
CA GLY A 74 -0.10 -18.35 -19.51
C GLY A 74 -0.22 -16.85 -19.27
N GLY A 75 -0.46 -16.48 -18.01
CA GLY A 75 -0.85 -15.12 -17.63
C GLY A 75 -0.99 -14.98 -16.12
N LEU A 76 -0.87 -13.75 -15.62
CA LEU A 76 -1.25 -13.41 -14.26
C LEU A 76 -2.72 -13.73 -14.03
N ARG A 77 -3.03 -14.41 -12.93
CA ARG A 77 -4.43 -14.58 -12.51
C ARG A 77 -5.00 -13.24 -12.05
N GLU A 78 -6.31 -13.05 -12.20
CA GLU A 78 -6.99 -11.80 -11.82
C GLU A 78 -6.68 -11.35 -10.38
N PRO A 79 -6.69 -12.24 -9.36
CA PRO A 79 -6.39 -11.82 -8.00
C PRO A 79 -4.93 -11.36 -7.81
N GLN A 80 -3.99 -11.93 -8.58
CA GLN A 80 -2.60 -11.47 -8.58
C GLN A 80 -2.47 -10.09 -9.22
N ALA A 81 -3.16 -9.86 -10.35
CA ALA A 81 -3.16 -8.56 -11.02
C ALA A 81 -3.74 -7.47 -10.09
N LEU A 82 -4.86 -7.75 -9.43
CA LEU A 82 -5.49 -6.81 -8.49
C LEU A 82 -4.60 -6.52 -7.27
N ALA A 83 -3.95 -7.54 -6.71
CA ALA A 83 -2.95 -7.36 -5.64
C ALA A 83 -1.78 -6.48 -6.10
N MET A 84 -1.34 -6.62 -7.35
CA MET A 84 -0.27 -5.78 -7.89
C MET A 84 -0.70 -4.33 -8.09
N VAL A 85 -1.91 -4.09 -8.59
CA VAL A 85 -2.46 -2.73 -8.69
C VAL A 85 -2.58 -2.11 -7.30
N LEU A 86 -3.04 -2.87 -6.30
CA LEU A 86 -3.07 -2.43 -4.90
C LEU A 86 -1.67 -2.02 -4.41
N LEU A 87 -0.66 -2.87 -4.61
CA LEU A 87 0.71 -2.59 -4.19
C LEU A 87 1.26 -1.33 -4.87
N VAL A 88 1.08 -1.18 -6.19
CA VAL A 88 1.52 0.01 -6.93
C VAL A 88 0.82 1.26 -6.41
N ALA A 89 -0.50 1.22 -6.20
CA ALA A 89 -1.26 2.36 -5.70
C ALA A 89 -0.80 2.76 -4.29
N MET A 90 -0.62 1.79 -3.40
CA MET A 90 -0.12 2.04 -2.04
C MET A 90 1.33 2.55 -2.05
N THR A 91 2.22 1.97 -2.86
CA THR A 91 3.58 2.49 -3.03
C THR A 91 3.55 3.93 -3.50
N PHE A 92 2.80 4.24 -4.56
CA PHE A 92 2.71 5.60 -5.09
C PHE A 92 2.21 6.57 -4.02
N PHE A 93 1.13 6.21 -3.31
CA PHE A 93 0.60 7.00 -2.20
C PHE A 93 1.64 7.28 -1.11
N MET A 94 2.43 6.26 -0.74
CA MET A 94 3.40 6.37 0.36
C MET A 94 4.70 7.10 -0.01
N VAL A 95 5.02 7.24 -1.30
CA VAL A 95 6.26 7.89 -1.74
C VAL A 95 6.05 9.18 -2.51
N ALA A 96 4.84 9.51 -2.97
CA ALA A 96 4.59 10.77 -3.68
C ALA A 96 4.41 11.95 -2.72
N THR A 97 4.97 13.11 -3.08
CA THR A 97 4.92 14.33 -2.26
C THR A 97 3.56 15.03 -2.26
N HIS A 98 2.80 14.90 -3.35
CA HIS A 98 1.57 15.65 -3.61
C HIS A 98 0.29 14.83 -3.51
N MET A 99 0.27 13.83 -2.63
CA MET A 99 -0.92 13.01 -2.41
C MET A 99 -1.74 13.55 -1.25
N HIS A 100 -3.03 13.73 -1.50
CA HIS A 100 -4.04 14.00 -0.46
C HIS A 100 -4.59 12.71 0.13
N GLU A 101 -5.11 12.80 1.34
CA GLU A 101 -5.77 11.75 2.12
C GLU A 101 -6.78 10.93 1.30
N ASN A 102 -7.54 11.60 0.43
CA ASN A 102 -8.59 10.97 -0.39
C ASN A 102 -8.06 9.99 -1.45
N HIS A 103 -6.79 10.06 -1.81
CA HIS A 103 -6.26 9.17 -2.84
C HIS A 103 -6.10 7.72 -2.35
N MET A 104 -6.02 7.51 -1.03
CA MET A 104 -5.88 6.17 -0.48
C MET A 104 -7.18 5.37 -0.52
N PHE A 105 -8.34 6.02 -0.74
CA PHE A 105 -9.63 5.33 -0.86
C PHE A 105 -9.64 4.28 -1.97
N ALA A 106 -8.89 4.51 -3.05
CA ALA A 106 -8.76 3.56 -4.14
C ALA A 106 -8.16 2.20 -3.70
N ALA A 107 -7.41 2.16 -2.59
CA ALA A 107 -6.83 0.91 -2.07
C ALA A 107 -7.89 -0.06 -1.51
N LEU A 108 -9.01 0.43 -1.00
CA LEU A 108 -10.07 -0.42 -0.42
C LEU A 108 -10.75 -1.35 -1.43
N PRO A 109 -11.32 -0.84 -2.56
CA PRO A 109 -11.92 -1.71 -3.56
C PRO A 109 -10.88 -2.65 -4.20
N LEU A 110 -9.62 -2.24 -4.27
CA LEU A 110 -8.53 -3.09 -4.78
C LEU A 110 -8.12 -4.20 -3.81
N ALA A 111 -8.31 -4.01 -2.50
CA ALA A 111 -8.07 -5.04 -1.48
C ALA A 111 -9.24 -6.01 -1.32
N LEU A 112 -10.47 -5.61 -1.69
CA LEU A 112 -11.68 -6.43 -1.54
C LEU A 112 -11.57 -7.82 -2.19
N PRO A 113 -11.04 -7.98 -3.41
CA PRO A 113 -10.86 -9.29 -4.04
C PRO A 113 -10.06 -10.27 -3.19
N LEU A 114 -9.12 -9.80 -2.36
CA LEU A 114 -8.32 -10.66 -1.48
C LEU A 114 -9.15 -11.34 -0.38
N VAL A 115 -10.29 -10.75 -0.01
CA VAL A 115 -11.26 -11.34 0.93
C VAL A 115 -12.18 -12.34 0.23
N LEU A 116 -12.52 -12.05 -1.03
CA LEU A 116 -13.45 -12.86 -1.82
C LEU A 116 -12.81 -14.13 -2.39
N VAL A 117 -11.47 -14.15 -2.49
CA VAL A 117 -10.69 -15.33 -2.87
C VAL A 117 -10.91 -16.45 -1.86
N ARG A 118 -11.69 -17.46 -2.26
CA ARG A 118 -11.80 -18.73 -1.54
C ARG A 118 -10.54 -19.54 -1.76
N GLY A 119 -9.81 -19.88 -0.70
CA GLY A 119 -8.63 -20.74 -0.80
C GLY A 119 -7.49 -20.33 0.15
N PRO A 120 -6.22 -20.38 -0.29
CA PRO A 120 -5.03 -20.34 0.57
C PRO A 120 -4.82 -19.03 1.34
N LEU A 121 -5.55 -17.97 0.98
CA LEU A 121 -5.56 -16.71 1.71
C LEU A 121 -6.53 -16.72 2.90
N GLY A 122 -7.67 -17.42 2.81
CA GLY A 122 -8.66 -17.58 3.88
C GLY A 122 -8.76 -16.39 4.85
N ARG A 123 -8.46 -16.63 6.13
CA ARG A 123 -8.47 -15.60 7.19
C ARG A 123 -7.45 -14.46 6.97
N ARG A 124 -6.34 -14.71 6.25
CA ARG A 124 -5.31 -13.69 5.99
C ARG A 124 -5.82 -12.60 5.05
N GLY A 125 -6.65 -12.96 4.06
CA GLY A 125 -7.29 -11.96 3.18
C GLY A 125 -8.13 -10.96 3.97
N ILE A 126 -8.90 -11.45 4.95
CA ILE A 126 -9.67 -10.61 5.89
C ILE A 126 -8.73 -9.71 6.71
N VAL A 127 -7.62 -10.23 7.22
CA VAL A 127 -6.64 -9.45 7.99
C VAL A 127 -6.01 -8.35 7.12
N ILE A 128 -5.64 -8.63 5.87
CA ILE A 128 -5.12 -7.62 4.93
C ILE A 128 -6.16 -6.52 4.71
N TYR A 129 -7.39 -6.90 4.40
CA TYR A 129 -8.46 -5.95 4.14
C TYR A 129 -8.75 -5.08 5.36
N ALA A 130 -8.81 -5.69 6.56
CA ALA A 130 -8.96 -4.97 7.81
C ALA A 130 -7.77 -4.02 8.05
N ALA A 131 -6.54 -4.45 7.79
CA ALA A 131 -5.35 -3.63 7.97
C ALA A 131 -5.32 -2.41 7.02
N VAL A 132 -5.64 -2.60 5.74
CA VAL A 132 -5.77 -1.51 4.75
C VAL A 132 -6.94 -0.59 5.11
N SER A 133 -8.07 -1.15 5.57
CA SER A 133 -9.23 -0.37 6.04
C SER A 133 -8.89 0.50 7.23
N LEU A 134 -8.18 -0.03 8.22
CA LEU A 134 -7.68 0.74 9.36
C LEU A 134 -6.68 1.82 8.92
N ALA A 135 -5.84 1.52 7.93
CA ALA A 135 -4.92 2.50 7.39
C ALA A 135 -5.65 3.70 6.78
N VAL A 136 -6.70 3.44 5.99
CA VAL A 136 -7.57 4.47 5.41
C VAL A 136 -8.34 5.22 6.49
N LEU A 137 -8.90 4.51 7.47
CA LEU A 137 -9.61 5.12 8.59
C LEU A 137 -8.71 6.09 9.38
N PHE A 138 -7.52 5.66 9.78
CA PHE A 138 -6.60 6.51 10.55
C PHE A 138 -6.14 7.74 9.76
N ASN A 139 -5.98 7.60 8.45
CA ASN A 139 -5.67 8.71 7.55
C ASN A 139 -6.80 9.74 7.54
N ILE A 140 -8.06 9.31 7.32
CA ILE A 140 -9.22 10.22 7.29
C ILE A 140 -9.47 10.88 8.65
N VAL A 141 -9.46 10.08 9.72
CA VAL A 141 -9.76 10.55 11.08
C VAL A 141 -8.75 11.62 11.52
N SER A 142 -7.48 11.48 11.12
CA SER A 142 -6.45 12.46 11.46
C SER A 142 -6.57 13.78 10.68
N HIS A 143 -7.37 13.81 9.62
CA HIS A 143 -7.62 14.99 8.78
C HIS A 143 -9.00 15.61 8.97
N ASP A 144 -9.87 15.02 9.79
CA ASP A 144 -11.17 15.63 10.10
C ASP A 144 -10.96 16.84 11.03
N PRO A 145 -11.26 18.08 10.57
CA PRO A 145 -11.11 19.28 11.39
C PRO A 145 -11.96 19.24 12.66
N ARG A 146 -13.11 18.56 12.62
CA ARG A 146 -14.00 18.48 13.78
C ARG A 146 -13.42 17.55 14.83
N LEU A 147 -12.88 16.40 14.43
CA LEU A 147 -12.28 15.44 15.37
C LEU A 147 -10.99 15.97 15.97
N THR A 148 -10.15 16.62 15.16
CA THR A 148 -8.85 17.17 15.59
C THR A 148 -8.97 18.32 16.60
N LEU A 149 -10.15 18.91 16.77
CA LEU A 149 -10.46 19.92 17.79
C LEU A 149 -10.92 19.32 19.14
N HIS A 150 -10.99 18.00 19.25
CA HIS A 150 -11.46 17.31 20.46
C HIS A 150 -10.46 16.27 20.97
N ALA A 151 -10.69 15.78 22.19
CA ALA A 151 -9.91 14.67 22.73
C ALA A 151 -10.07 13.41 21.84
N PRO A 152 -9.00 12.61 21.63
CA PRO A 152 -7.67 12.72 22.24
C PRO A 152 -6.68 13.61 21.46
N PHE A 153 -7.07 14.21 20.34
CA PHE A 153 -6.17 15.00 19.48
C PHE A 153 -5.68 16.27 20.18
N THR A 154 -6.48 16.82 21.10
CA THR A 154 -6.12 17.99 21.91
C THR A 154 -5.31 17.68 23.17
N TRP A 155 -4.96 16.42 23.41
CA TRP A 155 -4.15 16.08 24.58
C TRP A 155 -2.70 16.54 24.44
N GLY A 156 -2.17 17.10 25.53
CA GLY A 156 -0.83 17.67 25.59
C GLY A 156 -0.75 19.10 25.05
N GLY A 157 0.45 19.69 25.13
CA GLY A 157 0.69 21.08 24.71
C GLY A 157 0.88 21.24 23.21
N GLU A 158 1.16 22.48 22.81
CA GLU A 158 1.58 22.81 21.45
C GLU A 158 2.94 22.19 21.12
N THR A 159 3.11 21.84 19.86
CA THR A 159 4.39 21.39 19.30
C THR A 159 4.96 22.49 18.42
N GLY A 160 6.28 22.48 18.17
CA GLY A 160 6.91 23.42 17.22
C GLY A 160 6.66 23.09 15.74
N THR A 161 5.53 22.45 15.40
CA THR A 161 5.16 22.09 14.03
C THR A 161 3.75 22.58 13.79
N ASP A 162 3.56 23.42 12.77
CA ASP A 162 2.24 23.97 12.46
C ASP A 162 1.40 22.99 11.64
N ASN A 163 0.11 22.90 11.96
CA ASN A 163 -0.89 22.25 11.13
C ASN A 163 -1.14 23.08 9.87
N LEU A 164 -0.81 22.51 8.70
CA LEU A 164 -0.99 23.16 7.40
C LEU A 164 -2.45 23.53 7.09
N HIS A 165 -3.41 22.70 7.53
CA HIS A 165 -4.84 22.86 7.24
C HIS A 165 -5.56 23.75 8.28
N LEU A 166 -5.11 23.72 9.53
CA LEU A 166 -5.72 24.49 10.62
C LEU A 166 -5.01 25.82 10.90
N HIS A 167 -3.86 26.06 10.28
CA HIS A 167 -3.03 27.27 10.45
C HIS A 167 -2.74 27.59 11.93
N ARG A 168 -2.47 26.56 12.73
CA ARG A 168 -2.11 26.66 14.16
C ARG A 168 -1.03 25.64 14.51
N PRO A 169 -0.30 25.81 15.63
CA PRO A 169 0.57 24.75 16.14
C PRO A 169 -0.19 23.43 16.32
N MET A 170 0.41 22.33 15.88
CA MET A 170 -0.10 20.98 16.16
C MET A 170 -0.01 20.69 17.64
N LEU A 171 -1.03 20.02 18.17
CA LEU A 171 -0.99 19.52 19.54
C LEU A 171 -0.27 18.18 19.61
N VAL A 172 0.25 17.82 20.78
CA VAL A 172 0.99 16.56 20.97
C VAL A 172 0.17 15.34 20.56
N GLY A 173 -1.11 15.26 20.97
CA GLY A 173 -2.02 14.17 20.63
C GLY A 173 -2.24 14.04 19.13
N GLU A 174 -2.53 15.16 18.47
CA GLU A 174 -2.66 15.27 17.02
C GLU A 174 -1.40 14.79 16.28
N ARG A 175 -0.21 15.25 16.70
CA ARG A 175 1.07 14.82 16.09
C ARG A 175 1.30 13.33 16.26
N TRP A 176 0.94 12.75 17.42
CA TRP A 176 1.04 11.32 17.65
C TRP A 176 0.07 10.51 16.79
N ALA A 177 -1.17 10.98 16.61
CA ALA A 177 -2.14 10.32 15.74
C ALA A 177 -1.63 10.25 14.29
N ILE A 178 -1.08 11.35 13.77
CA ILE A 178 -0.52 11.41 12.42
C ILE A 178 0.70 10.48 12.28
N ARG A 179 1.63 10.50 13.26
CA ARG A 179 2.79 9.60 13.29
C ARG A 179 2.36 8.14 13.33
N PHE A 180 1.42 7.80 14.20
CA PHE A 180 0.89 6.44 14.31
C PHE A 180 0.29 5.98 12.99
N SER A 181 -0.58 6.80 12.39
CA SER A 181 -1.17 6.52 11.07
C SER A 181 -0.10 6.33 9.99
N THR A 182 0.93 7.19 9.97
CA THR A 182 2.05 7.06 9.01
C THR A 182 2.81 5.75 9.18
N VAL A 183 3.18 5.40 10.42
CA VAL A 183 3.88 4.16 10.74
C VAL A 183 3.02 2.95 10.40
N TRP A 184 1.72 3.00 10.69
CA TRP A 184 0.78 1.94 10.34
C TRP A 184 0.71 1.73 8.82
N ASN A 185 0.56 2.80 8.05
CA ASN A 185 0.54 2.75 6.59
C ASN A 185 1.84 2.16 6.01
N LEU A 186 3.00 2.61 6.52
CA LEU A 186 4.30 2.06 6.13
C LEU A 186 4.43 0.57 6.50
N ALA A 187 3.94 0.16 7.67
CA ALA A 187 3.98 -1.23 8.12
C ALA A 187 3.08 -2.13 7.26
N VAL A 188 1.88 -1.68 6.91
CA VAL A 188 0.96 -2.41 6.01
C VAL A 188 1.60 -2.56 4.63
N LEU A 189 2.07 -1.47 4.02
CA LEU A 189 2.74 -1.54 2.72
C LEU A 189 3.99 -2.42 2.77
N GLY A 190 4.87 -2.21 3.76
CA GLY A 190 6.09 -2.98 3.92
C GLY A 190 5.83 -4.47 4.12
N GLY A 191 4.86 -4.82 4.96
CA GLY A 191 4.44 -6.21 5.17
C GLY A 191 3.89 -6.87 3.91
N LEU A 192 3.06 -6.15 3.14
CA LEU A 192 2.52 -6.65 1.87
C LEU A 192 3.60 -6.79 0.81
N LEU A 193 4.54 -5.84 0.70
CA LEU A 193 5.68 -5.93 -0.20
C LEU A 193 6.56 -7.13 0.17
N ILE A 194 7.06 -7.21 1.40
CA ILE A 194 7.90 -8.32 1.86
C ILE A 194 7.21 -9.65 1.56
N TRP A 195 5.95 -9.81 1.97
CA TRP A 195 5.22 -11.04 1.75
C TRP A 195 5.00 -11.35 0.26
N SER A 196 4.89 -10.35 -0.62
CA SER A 196 4.74 -10.56 -2.07
C SER A 196 6.02 -11.09 -2.73
N PHE A 197 7.19 -10.77 -2.18
CA PHE A 197 8.47 -11.22 -2.70
C PHE A 197 8.97 -12.54 -2.07
N LEU A 198 8.43 -12.93 -0.91
CA LEU A 198 8.77 -14.21 -0.28
C LEU A 198 8.29 -15.42 -1.11
N PRO A 199 9.01 -16.56 -1.09
CA PRO A 199 8.53 -17.82 -1.64
C PRO A 199 7.24 -18.27 -0.95
N ASN A 200 6.25 -18.74 -1.72
CA ASN A 200 4.90 -19.02 -1.21
C ASN A 200 4.25 -17.78 -0.57
N GLY A 201 4.60 -16.62 -1.13
CA GLY A 201 4.17 -15.30 -0.72
C GLY A 201 2.73 -14.97 -1.08
N LEU A 202 2.36 -13.70 -0.94
CA LEU A 202 1.02 -13.21 -1.29
C LEU A 202 0.65 -13.56 -2.74
N LEU A 203 1.52 -13.19 -3.68
CA LEU A 203 1.28 -13.36 -5.12
C LEU A 203 1.31 -14.83 -5.54
N ASP A 204 2.25 -15.62 -5.01
CA ASP A 204 2.35 -17.05 -5.32
C ASP A 204 1.07 -17.78 -4.86
N ARG A 205 0.56 -17.46 -3.66
CA ARG A 205 -0.68 -18.04 -3.12
C ARG A 205 -1.92 -17.64 -3.89
N LEU A 206 -1.99 -16.39 -4.35
CA LEU A 206 -3.05 -15.92 -5.23
C LEU A 206 -3.05 -16.66 -6.57
N GLY A 207 -1.89 -17.13 -7.03
CA GLY A 207 -1.74 -17.98 -8.21
C GLY A 207 -2.23 -19.42 -8.00
N GLN A 208 -2.31 -19.90 -6.76
CA GLN A 208 -2.73 -21.27 -6.41
C GLN A 208 -4.24 -21.41 -6.18
N VAL A 209 -5.01 -20.33 -6.34
CA VAL A 209 -6.47 -20.35 -6.17
C VAL A 209 -7.06 -21.14 -7.34
N GLU A 210 -7.28 -22.44 -7.15
CA GLU A 210 -7.94 -23.31 -8.13
C GLU A 210 -9.28 -22.71 -8.57
N ASP A 211 -9.54 -22.73 -9.88
CA ASP A 211 -10.90 -22.74 -10.41
C ASP A 211 -11.54 -24.04 -9.97
N ARG A 212 -11.92 -24.16 -8.69
CA ARG A 212 -12.78 -25.27 -8.29
C ARG A 212 -14.06 -25.10 -9.09
N PRO A 213 -14.43 -26.06 -9.96
CA PRO A 213 -15.70 -25.99 -10.63
C PRO A 213 -16.74 -25.81 -9.54
N ALA A 214 -17.62 -24.81 -9.72
CA ALA A 214 -18.74 -24.59 -8.84
C ALA A 214 -19.44 -25.95 -8.70
N ALA A 215 -19.22 -26.62 -7.56
CA ALA A 215 -19.86 -27.89 -7.30
C ALA A 215 -21.35 -27.58 -7.38
N ALA A 216 -22.00 -28.17 -8.38
CA ALA A 216 -23.42 -28.01 -8.63
C ALA A 216 -24.15 -28.24 -7.30
N GLN A 217 -24.72 -27.18 -6.76
CA GLN A 217 -25.68 -27.24 -5.66
C GLN A 217 -27.07 -27.37 -6.26
#